data_AF-A0A8C2UX24-F1
#
_entry.id   AF-A0A8C2UX24-F1
#
_cell.length_a   1.000
_cell.length_b   1.000
_cell.length_c   1.000
_cell.angle_alpha   90.00
_cell.angle_beta   90.00
_cell.angle_gamma   90.00
#
_symmetry.space_group_name_H-M   'P 1'
#
loop_
_entity.id
_entity.type
_entity.pdbx_description
1 polymer ?
#
loop_
_entity_poly.entity_id
_entity_poly.type
_entity_poly.pdbx_seq_one_letter_code
_entity_poly.pdbx_strand_id
1 'polypeptide(L)'
;NAAGHYISPFHDIPLKVDAEKEKGIPTKKARSDGDENLLHMVVEVPRWTNAKMEIATEEPLNPIKQDMKRDKPRYVANVFPHKGYIWNYGALPQTWEDPHHRDKNTGCCGDNDPIDVCEIGSKVLSRGEVVPVKILGVLALIDQGETDWKLIAINANDPEADKFHDIDDVKKYKPGYLEATIHWLKFYKVPEGKPENNFAFNGEFKDKAFALDIIKSTHECWKAMLMKKCDAGAINCTNSQVCDSPFRCTQEEARSLVELVSPASPSRESDGEEQVWHFLGK
;
A
#
# COMPACT_ATOMS: atom_id res chain seq x y z
N ASN A 1 -14.08 -8.79 -9.25
CA ASN A 1 -14.72 -7.46 -9.44
C ASN A 1 -16.24 -7.59 -9.35
N ALA A 2 -17.02 -6.54 -9.64
CA ALA A 2 -18.49 -6.56 -9.55
C ALA A 2 -19.19 -7.56 -10.49
N ALA A 3 -18.52 -7.99 -11.57
CA ALA A 3 -19.02 -9.02 -12.50
C ALA A 3 -18.64 -10.45 -12.07
N GLY A 4 -17.97 -10.63 -10.92
CA GLY A 4 -17.46 -11.93 -10.49
C GLY A 4 -16.18 -12.38 -11.20
N HIS A 5 -15.58 -11.51 -12.02
CA HIS A 5 -14.32 -11.80 -12.69
C HIS A 5 -13.13 -11.70 -11.74
N TYR A 6 -12.19 -12.63 -11.86
CA TYR A 6 -10.90 -12.58 -11.17
C TYR A 6 -10.03 -11.48 -11.79
N ILE A 7 -9.37 -10.72 -10.93
CA ILE A 7 -8.54 -9.58 -11.31
C ILE A 7 -7.28 -9.55 -10.45
N SER A 8 -6.19 -9.02 -10.99
CA SER A 8 -4.99 -8.73 -10.21
C SER A 8 -5.17 -7.45 -9.37
N PRO A 9 -4.99 -7.48 -8.03
CA PRO A 9 -5.02 -6.25 -7.24
C PRO A 9 -3.85 -5.33 -7.54
N PHE A 10 -2.74 -5.85 -8.07
CA PHE A 10 -1.60 -5.05 -8.48
C PHE A 10 -1.87 -4.32 -9.81
N HIS A 11 -2.46 -5.01 -10.80
CA HIS A 11 -2.45 -4.51 -12.18
C HIS A 11 -3.83 -4.09 -12.72
N ASP A 12 -4.90 -4.75 -12.29
CA ASP A 12 -6.23 -4.58 -12.90
C ASP A 12 -7.08 -3.51 -12.21
N ILE A 13 -6.78 -3.17 -10.95
CA ILE A 13 -7.47 -2.09 -10.24
C ILE A 13 -6.91 -0.76 -10.75
N PRO A 14 -7.72 0.14 -11.31
CA PRO A 14 -7.23 1.44 -11.77
C PRO A 14 -6.63 2.25 -10.62
N LEU A 15 -5.48 2.91 -10.85
CA LEU A 15 -4.90 3.82 -9.85
C LEU A 15 -5.87 4.96 -9.45
N LYS A 16 -6.49 5.60 -10.45
CA LYS A 16 -7.45 6.69 -10.25
C LYS A 16 -8.87 6.18 -10.12
N VAL A 17 -9.67 6.85 -9.30
CA VAL A 17 -11.11 6.60 -9.18
C VAL A 17 -11.84 7.34 -10.29
N ASP A 18 -12.65 6.62 -11.09
CA ASP A 18 -13.52 7.26 -12.09
C ASP A 18 -14.70 7.95 -11.38
N ALA A 19 -14.61 9.28 -11.19
CA ALA A 19 -15.64 10.07 -10.51
C ALA A 19 -17.04 9.97 -11.14
N GLU A 20 -17.14 9.63 -12.43
CA GLU A 20 -18.42 9.45 -13.14
C GLU A 20 -19.10 8.09 -12.88
N LYS A 21 -18.37 7.07 -12.41
CA LYS A 21 -18.92 5.70 -12.25
C LYS A 21 -19.43 5.41 -10.83
N GLU A 22 -18.90 6.08 -9.80
CA GLU A 22 -19.33 5.84 -8.41
C GLU A 22 -20.56 6.63 -7.99
N LYS A 23 -20.82 7.78 -8.61
CA LYS A 23 -22.02 8.60 -8.35
C LYS A 23 -22.85 8.59 -9.62
N GLY A 24 -23.96 7.85 -9.65
CA GLY A 24 -24.91 7.80 -10.77
C GLY A 24 -25.64 9.13 -11.08
N ILE A 25 -24.95 10.27 -10.96
CA ILE A 25 -25.45 11.62 -11.18
C ILE A 25 -24.38 12.39 -11.96
N PRO A 26 -24.68 12.91 -13.16
CA PRO A 26 -23.74 13.68 -13.95
C PRO A 26 -23.56 15.07 -13.32
N THR A 27 -22.56 15.26 -12.48
CA THR A 27 -22.17 16.59 -12.03
C THR A 27 -21.21 17.20 -13.03
N LYS A 28 -21.71 18.11 -13.87
CA LYS A 28 -20.88 19.11 -14.58
C LYS A 28 -20.14 19.94 -13.52
N LYS A 29 -18.91 19.57 -13.18
CA LYS A 29 -17.95 20.46 -12.53
C LYS A 29 -16.67 20.47 -13.33
N ALA A 30 -16.16 21.68 -13.56
CA ALA A 30 -14.87 21.93 -14.18
C ALA A 30 -13.80 21.08 -13.48
N ARG A 31 -12.87 20.51 -14.27
CA ARG A 31 -11.69 19.78 -13.79
C ARG A 31 -11.03 20.59 -12.67
N SER A 32 -11.21 20.17 -11.42
CA SER A 32 -10.60 20.75 -10.23
C SER A 32 -9.61 19.75 -9.66
N ASP A 33 -8.54 20.21 -9.00
CA ASP A 33 -7.50 19.40 -8.34
C ASP A 33 -8.02 18.20 -7.53
N GLY A 34 -9.28 18.24 -7.09
CA GLY A 34 -9.95 17.13 -6.40
C GLY A 34 -10.07 15.83 -7.20
N ASP A 35 -10.02 15.87 -8.53
CA ASP A 35 -10.14 14.68 -9.39
C ASP A 35 -8.79 13.95 -9.56
N GLU A 36 -7.67 14.64 -9.41
CA GLU A 36 -6.33 14.03 -9.50
C GLU A 36 -5.88 13.36 -8.20
N ASN A 37 -6.42 13.79 -7.05
CA ASN A 37 -6.06 13.29 -5.72
C ASN A 37 -6.99 12.18 -5.20
N LEU A 38 -7.89 11.64 -6.03
CA LEU A 38 -8.78 10.55 -5.64
C LEU A 38 -8.30 9.23 -6.24
N LEU A 39 -7.69 8.39 -5.41
CA LEU A 39 -7.00 7.17 -5.83
C LEU A 39 -7.61 5.94 -5.16
N HIS A 40 -7.53 4.78 -5.81
CA HIS A 40 -7.85 3.52 -5.15
C HIS A 40 -6.69 3.07 -4.27
N MET A 41 -7.00 2.62 -3.06
CA MET A 41 -6.08 1.88 -2.19
C MET A 41 -6.57 0.44 -2.09
N VAL A 42 -5.66 -0.53 -2.19
CA VAL A 42 -5.90 -1.93 -1.84
C VAL A 42 -5.49 -2.13 -0.38
N VAL A 43 -6.44 -2.46 0.49
CA VAL A 43 -6.17 -2.68 1.91
C VAL A 43 -5.59 -4.08 2.12
N GLU A 44 -4.40 -4.18 2.69
CA GLU A 44 -3.74 -5.46 2.97
C GLU A 44 -3.87 -5.84 4.44
N VAL A 45 -3.61 -4.89 5.34
CA VAL A 45 -3.58 -5.10 6.79
C VAL A 45 -4.55 -4.14 7.50
N PRO A 46 -5.63 -4.66 8.10
CA PRO A 46 -6.52 -3.86 8.94
C PRO A 46 -5.80 -3.24 10.14
N ARG A 47 -6.20 -2.03 10.53
CA ARG A 47 -5.66 -1.37 11.73
C ARG A 47 -5.80 -2.26 12.98
N TRP A 48 -4.76 -2.25 13.82
CA TRP A 48 -4.61 -3.01 15.06
C TRP A 48 -4.52 -4.53 14.90
N THR A 49 -4.19 -4.99 13.69
CA THR A 49 -3.82 -6.38 13.43
C THR A 49 -2.31 -6.51 13.22
N ASN A 50 -1.79 -7.73 13.33
CA ASN A 50 -0.34 -8.00 13.35
C ASN A 50 0.12 -8.81 12.14
N ALA A 51 -0.75 -9.62 11.52
CA ALA A 51 -0.39 -10.45 10.39
C ALA A 51 0.12 -9.58 9.23
N LYS A 52 1.37 -9.79 8.81
CA LYS A 52 1.92 -9.07 7.66
C LYS A 52 1.36 -9.70 6.39
N MET A 53 0.34 -9.05 5.85
CA MET A 53 -0.30 -9.43 4.60
C MET A 53 0.19 -8.48 3.51
N GLU A 54 0.40 -8.99 2.31
CA GLU A 54 0.90 -8.22 1.16
C GLU A 54 0.36 -8.79 -0.15
N ILE A 55 0.25 -7.95 -1.18
CA ILE A 55 0.08 -8.36 -2.57
C ILE A 55 1.27 -9.24 -2.96
N ALA A 56 1.01 -10.48 -3.37
CA ALA A 56 2.03 -11.40 -3.82
C ALA A 56 2.54 -11.01 -5.23
N THR A 57 3.51 -10.11 -5.30
CA THR A 57 4.02 -9.54 -6.57
C THR A 57 4.52 -10.59 -7.57
N GLU A 58 5.02 -11.73 -7.09
CA GLU A 58 5.56 -12.82 -7.92
C GLU A 58 4.54 -13.92 -8.28
N GLU A 59 3.33 -13.90 -7.72
CA GLU A 59 2.31 -14.92 -7.97
C GLU A 59 1.31 -14.51 -9.07
N PRO A 60 0.81 -15.44 -9.89
CA PRO A 60 -0.21 -15.14 -10.88
C PRO A 60 -1.44 -14.48 -10.26
N LEU A 61 -1.90 -13.38 -10.86
CA LEU A 61 -3.00 -12.54 -10.37
C LEU A 61 -2.76 -11.88 -8.99
N ASN A 62 -1.53 -11.93 -8.47
CA ASN A 62 -1.05 -11.22 -7.30
C ASN A 62 -2.01 -11.26 -6.08
N PRO A 63 -2.44 -12.45 -5.60
CA PRO A 63 -3.33 -12.54 -4.44
C PRO A 63 -2.68 -11.90 -3.20
N ILE A 64 -3.51 -11.40 -2.27
CA ILE A 64 -3.01 -10.98 -0.96
C ILE A 64 -2.70 -12.23 -0.14
N LYS A 65 -1.45 -12.39 0.30
CA LYS A 65 -0.98 -13.51 1.12
C LYS A 65 -0.23 -13.03 2.36
N GLN A 66 -0.05 -13.91 3.33
CA GLN A 66 0.78 -13.60 4.48
C GLN A 66 2.25 -13.80 4.15
N ASP A 67 3.09 -12.83 4.49
CA ASP A 67 4.55 -12.94 4.42
C ASP A 67 5.02 -14.12 5.29
N MET A 68 6.01 -14.87 4.79
CA MET A 68 6.57 -16.05 5.45
C MET A 68 8.02 -15.79 5.84
N LYS A 69 8.31 -15.85 7.14
CA LYS A 69 9.66 -15.68 7.67
C LYS A 69 10.13 -16.97 8.32
N ARG A 70 11.20 -17.58 7.77
CA ARG A 70 11.73 -18.88 8.24
C ARG A 70 10.64 -19.96 8.29
N ASP A 71 9.88 -20.07 7.21
CA ASP A 71 8.76 -21.01 7.04
C ASP A 71 7.60 -20.86 8.05
N LYS A 72 7.55 -19.73 8.77
CA LYS A 72 6.46 -19.37 9.67
C LYS A 72 5.71 -18.12 9.17
N PRO A 73 4.38 -18.06 9.34
CA PRO A 73 3.64 -16.84 9.04
C PRO A 73 4.17 -15.66 9.86
N ARG A 74 4.43 -14.53 9.20
CA ARG A 74 5.03 -13.37 9.84
C ARG A 74 3.97 -12.49 10.51
N TYR A 75 4.27 -12.07 11.73
CA TYR A 75 3.50 -11.09 12.48
C TYR A 75 4.41 -9.92 12.87
N VAL A 76 3.92 -8.70 12.71
CA VAL A 76 4.60 -7.51 13.23
C VAL A 76 4.38 -7.41 14.74
N ALA A 77 5.43 -7.06 15.46
CA ALA A 77 5.43 -6.94 16.91
C ALA A 77 4.58 -5.75 17.41
N ASN A 78 4.03 -5.86 18.63
CA ASN A 78 3.53 -4.69 19.34
C ASN A 78 4.70 -3.97 20.01
N VAL A 79 5.10 -2.83 19.47
CA VAL A 79 6.12 -1.96 20.08
C VAL A 79 5.41 -0.91 20.90
N PHE A 80 5.53 -0.97 22.23
CA PHE A 80 4.80 -0.09 23.14
C PHE A 80 5.00 1.40 22.74
N PRO A 81 3.93 2.20 22.62
CA PRO A 81 2.54 1.93 22.99
C PRO A 81 1.63 1.39 21.87
N HIS A 82 2.18 0.98 20.73
CA HIS A 82 1.45 0.67 19.50
C HIS A 82 1.04 -0.80 19.40
N LYS A 83 -0.25 -1.06 19.17
CA LYS A 83 -0.77 -2.40 18.89
C LYS A 83 -0.82 -2.65 17.38
N GLY A 84 -0.07 -3.64 16.91
CA GLY A 84 0.01 -4.01 15.50
C GLY A 84 0.28 -2.82 14.58
N TYR A 85 -0.33 -2.82 13.40
CA TYR A 85 -0.36 -1.66 12.52
C TYR A 85 -1.28 -0.57 13.09
N ILE A 86 -0.81 0.69 13.14
CA ILE A 86 -1.58 1.81 13.72
C ILE A 86 -2.45 2.56 12.68
N TRP A 87 -2.47 2.09 11.44
CA TRP A 87 -3.31 2.51 10.31
C TRP A 87 -4.00 1.31 9.68
N ASN A 88 -4.97 1.55 8.80
CA ASN A 88 -5.21 0.54 7.76
C ASN A 88 -4.03 0.67 6.77
N TYR A 89 -3.36 -0.44 6.49
CA TYR A 89 -2.16 -0.46 5.66
C TYR A 89 -2.40 -1.24 4.38
N GLY A 90 -1.75 -0.82 3.32
CA GLY A 90 -1.82 -1.47 2.01
C GLY A 90 -1.06 -0.66 0.99
N ALA A 91 -1.46 -0.76 -0.28
CA ALA A 91 -0.74 -0.12 -1.36
C ALA A 91 -1.65 0.52 -2.42
N LEU A 92 -1.09 1.41 -3.24
CA LEU A 92 -1.76 1.87 -4.45
C LEU A 92 -1.54 0.87 -5.59
N PRO A 93 -2.62 0.43 -6.27
CA PRO A 93 -2.48 -0.42 -7.43
C PRO A 93 -1.83 0.36 -8.58
N GLN A 94 -1.26 -0.37 -9.54
CA GLN A 94 -0.62 0.21 -10.72
C GLN A 94 0.53 1.18 -10.40
N THR A 95 1.25 0.97 -9.31
CA THR A 95 2.47 1.71 -8.95
C THR A 95 3.59 0.73 -8.68
N TRP A 96 4.83 1.10 -8.92
CA TRP A 96 5.96 0.22 -8.66
C TRP A 96 7.21 1.03 -8.34
N GLU A 97 7.83 0.72 -7.20
CA GLU A 97 9.14 1.24 -6.79
C GLU A 97 10.25 0.43 -7.46
N ASP A 98 10.60 0.79 -8.70
CA ASP A 98 11.58 0.06 -9.52
C ASP A 98 12.95 -0.08 -8.81
N PRO A 99 13.45 -1.31 -8.58
CA PRO A 99 14.71 -1.57 -7.88
C PRO A 99 15.95 -1.19 -8.72
N HIS A 100 15.77 -0.84 -10.00
CA HIS A 100 16.83 -0.29 -10.85
C HIS A 100 16.77 1.24 -10.93
N HIS A 101 15.72 1.86 -10.41
CA HIS A 101 15.56 3.30 -10.37
C HIS A 101 16.12 3.86 -9.05
N ARG A 102 17.24 4.58 -9.14
CA ARG A 102 17.78 5.30 -7.99
C ARG A 102 17.03 6.60 -7.76
N ASP A 103 16.25 6.67 -6.67
CA ASP A 103 15.53 7.87 -6.30
C ASP A 103 16.51 9.00 -5.90
N LYS A 104 16.23 10.20 -6.41
CA LYS A 104 17.10 11.38 -6.22
C LYS A 104 17.01 11.97 -4.81
N ASN A 105 15.94 11.69 -4.08
CA ASN A 105 15.64 12.26 -2.77
C ASN A 105 16.26 11.42 -1.65
N THR A 106 16.18 10.10 -1.77
CA THR A 106 16.74 9.13 -0.81
C THR A 106 18.17 8.73 -1.16
N GLY A 107 18.52 8.71 -2.45
CA GLY A 107 19.76 8.14 -2.95
C GLY A 107 19.79 6.60 -2.95
N CYS A 108 18.65 5.94 -2.76
CA CYS A 108 18.49 4.49 -2.76
C CYS A 108 17.67 4.03 -3.98
N CYS A 109 17.78 2.76 -4.35
CA CYS A 109 16.86 2.16 -5.33
C CYS A 109 15.51 1.81 -4.67
N GLY A 110 14.45 1.63 -5.44
CA GLY A 110 13.15 1.16 -4.93
C GLY A 110 13.22 -0.24 -4.33
N ASP A 111 12.23 -0.57 -3.49
CA ASP A 111 12.10 -1.86 -2.79
C ASP A 111 11.43 -2.97 -3.62
N ASN A 112 11.11 -2.69 -4.89
CA ASN A 112 10.48 -3.59 -5.85
C ASN A 112 8.98 -3.87 -5.61
N ASP A 113 8.32 -3.13 -4.71
CA ASP A 113 6.90 -3.29 -4.38
C ASP A 113 6.02 -2.12 -4.91
N PRO A 114 4.69 -2.25 -4.86
CA PRO A 114 3.80 -1.12 -5.08
C PRO A 114 3.92 -0.10 -3.94
N ILE A 115 3.67 1.20 -4.21
CA ILE A 115 3.85 2.24 -3.19
C ILE A 115 2.88 2.07 -2.03
N ASP A 116 3.42 2.16 -0.81
CA ASP A 116 2.68 1.89 0.42
C ASP A 116 1.80 3.06 0.88
N VAL A 117 0.71 2.72 1.57
CA VAL A 117 -0.30 3.65 2.06
C VAL A 117 -0.67 3.37 3.51
N CYS A 118 -0.53 4.40 4.35
CA CYS A 118 -1.06 4.46 5.69
C CYS A 118 -2.38 5.26 5.69
N GLU A 119 -3.51 4.56 5.77
CA GLU A 119 -4.85 5.15 5.78
C GLU A 119 -5.32 5.44 7.22
N ILE A 120 -5.60 6.72 7.48
CA ILE A 120 -5.73 7.28 8.84
C ILE A 120 -7.17 7.50 9.32
N GLY A 121 -8.14 7.07 8.52
CA GLY A 121 -9.57 7.19 8.78
C GLY A 121 -10.00 6.42 10.02
N SER A 122 -11.19 6.75 10.49
CA SER A 122 -11.78 6.21 11.72
C SER A 122 -12.22 4.74 11.58
N LYS A 123 -12.69 4.32 10.41
CA LYS A 123 -13.12 2.94 10.14
C LYS A 123 -11.91 2.00 10.14
N VAL A 124 -12.05 0.83 10.77
CA VAL A 124 -11.11 -0.29 10.53
C VAL A 124 -11.57 -1.01 9.27
N LEU A 125 -10.75 -0.98 8.23
CA LEU A 125 -11.06 -1.55 6.92
C LEU A 125 -10.75 -3.04 6.87
N SER A 126 -11.39 -3.75 5.95
CA SER A 126 -11.16 -5.19 5.78
C SER A 126 -10.01 -5.46 4.82
N ARG A 127 -9.28 -6.56 5.03
CA ARG A 127 -8.27 -7.03 4.07
C ARG A 127 -8.93 -7.34 2.72
N GLY A 128 -8.31 -6.90 1.64
CA GLY A 128 -8.81 -6.99 0.28
C GLY A 128 -9.89 -5.95 -0.07
N GLU A 129 -10.28 -5.08 0.86
CA GLU A 129 -11.17 -3.95 0.55
C GLU A 129 -10.41 -2.98 -0.37
N VAL A 130 -11.09 -2.51 -1.42
CA VAL A 130 -10.58 -1.47 -2.31
C VAL A 130 -11.35 -0.20 -1.99
N VAL A 131 -10.66 0.84 -1.54
CA VAL A 131 -11.30 2.07 -1.06
C VAL A 131 -10.78 3.30 -1.79
N PRO A 132 -11.63 4.31 -2.04
CA PRO A 132 -11.17 5.60 -2.53
C PRO A 132 -10.50 6.37 -1.40
N VAL A 133 -9.29 6.88 -1.63
CA VAL A 133 -8.52 7.66 -0.67
C VAL A 133 -8.07 9.01 -1.24
N LYS A 134 -7.92 9.99 -0.36
CA LYS A 134 -7.24 11.26 -0.65
C LYS A 134 -5.83 11.21 -0.08
N ILE A 135 -4.83 11.56 -0.90
CA ILE A 135 -3.45 11.68 -0.44
C ILE A 135 -3.27 13.01 0.29
N LEU A 136 -2.57 12.95 1.42
CA LEU A 136 -2.30 14.08 2.31
C LEU A 136 -0.81 14.41 2.35
N GLY A 137 0.06 13.43 2.17
CA GLY A 137 1.52 13.62 2.16
C GLY A 137 2.25 12.30 2.06
N VAL A 138 3.56 12.32 2.25
CA VAL A 138 4.42 11.12 2.15
C VAL A 138 5.62 11.21 3.10
N LEU A 139 6.07 10.05 3.59
CA LEU A 139 7.30 9.88 4.35
C LEU A 139 8.31 9.03 3.56
N ALA A 140 9.57 9.46 3.55
CA ALA A 140 10.66 8.77 2.86
C ALA A 140 11.37 7.78 3.80
N LEU A 141 10.87 6.54 3.93
CA LEU A 141 11.58 5.51 4.70
C LEU A 141 12.77 5.02 3.88
N ILE A 142 13.89 4.75 4.57
CA ILE A 142 15.00 3.98 4.04
C ILE A 142 15.00 2.66 4.79
N ASP A 143 14.38 1.63 4.20
CA ASP A 143 14.27 0.30 4.79
C ASP A 143 15.45 -0.54 4.33
N GLN A 144 16.42 -0.77 5.22
CA GLN A 144 17.59 -1.61 4.95
C GLN A 144 18.39 -1.26 3.67
N GLY A 145 18.34 0.00 3.23
CA GLY A 145 19.07 0.50 2.07
C GLY A 145 18.22 0.70 0.82
N GLU A 146 16.93 0.39 0.89
CA GLU A 146 15.95 0.59 -0.17
C GLU A 146 15.09 1.83 0.11
N THR A 147 14.67 2.52 -0.95
CA THR A 147 13.63 3.54 -0.91
C THR A 147 12.31 2.82 -0.69
N ASP A 148 11.57 3.28 0.31
CA ASP A 148 10.28 2.71 0.67
C ASP A 148 9.35 3.89 1.04
N TRP A 149 8.55 4.36 0.08
CA TRP A 149 7.70 5.53 0.30
C TRP A 149 6.43 5.16 1.05
N LYS A 150 6.17 5.84 2.18
CA LYS A 150 4.94 5.65 2.97
C LYS A 150 4.00 6.83 2.78
N LEU A 151 2.97 6.65 1.95
CA LEU A 151 1.93 7.66 1.76
C LEU A 151 1.06 7.80 3.00
N ILE A 152 0.66 9.04 3.32
CA ILE A 152 -0.38 9.32 4.30
C ILE A 152 -1.65 9.65 3.55
N ALA A 153 -2.71 8.89 3.80
CA ALA A 153 -3.97 9.04 3.10
C ALA A 153 -5.16 8.94 4.07
N ILE A 154 -6.33 9.39 3.63
CA ILE A 154 -7.59 9.20 4.33
C ILE A 154 -8.66 8.70 3.36
N ASN A 155 -9.46 7.74 3.78
CA ASN A 155 -10.62 7.29 3.02
C ASN A 155 -11.52 8.49 2.68
N ALA A 156 -11.84 8.66 1.41
CA ALA A 156 -12.66 9.77 0.93
C ALA A 156 -14.09 9.75 1.49
N ASN A 157 -14.55 8.58 1.95
CA ASN A 157 -15.84 8.39 2.61
C ASN A 157 -15.76 8.49 4.14
N ASP A 158 -14.60 8.80 4.73
CA ASP A 158 -14.50 9.03 6.17
C ASP A 158 -15.32 10.29 6.57
N PRO A 159 -16.09 10.26 7.67
CA PRO A 159 -16.87 11.41 8.11
C PRO A 159 -16.06 12.70 8.33
N GLU A 160 -14.77 12.58 8.61
CA GLU A 160 -13.87 13.72 8.80
C GLU A 160 -13.01 14.03 7.57
N ALA A 161 -13.16 13.29 6.47
CA ALA A 161 -12.34 13.45 5.27
C ALA A 161 -12.26 14.91 4.81
N ASP A 162 -13.36 15.66 4.84
CA ASP A 162 -13.43 17.08 4.45
C ASP A 162 -12.59 18.03 5.31
N LYS A 163 -12.01 17.58 6.43
CA LYS A 163 -11.06 18.36 7.24
C LYS A 163 -9.61 18.19 6.78
N PHE A 164 -9.32 17.16 5.99
CA PHE A 164 -7.96 16.79 5.60
C PHE A 164 -7.74 17.03 4.11
N HIS A 165 -6.90 18.02 3.80
CA HIS A 165 -6.54 18.40 2.44
C HIS A 165 -5.04 18.37 2.20
N ASP A 166 -4.23 18.45 3.26
CA ASP A 166 -2.78 18.35 3.20
C ASP A 166 -2.20 17.77 4.51
N ILE A 167 -0.89 17.57 4.55
CA ILE A 167 -0.20 16.93 5.68
C ILE A 167 -0.32 17.73 6.97
N ASP A 168 -0.40 19.06 6.87
CA ASP A 168 -0.55 19.95 8.03
C ASP A 168 -1.90 19.82 8.72
N ASP A 169 -2.95 19.41 7.99
CA ASP A 169 -4.24 19.09 8.60
C ASP A 169 -4.15 17.86 9.50
N VAL A 170 -3.28 16.90 9.17
CA VAL A 170 -3.00 15.74 10.04
C VAL A 170 -2.40 16.21 11.35
N LYS A 171 -1.39 17.10 11.31
CA LYS A 171 -0.79 17.67 12.52
C LYS A 171 -1.82 18.42 13.38
N LYS A 172 -2.72 19.15 12.73
CA LYS A 172 -3.75 19.97 13.39
C LYS A 172 -4.84 19.14 14.05
N TYR A 173 -5.42 18.16 13.33
CA TYR A 173 -6.60 17.43 13.79
C TYR A 173 -6.26 16.08 14.45
N LYS A 174 -5.05 15.55 14.25
CA LYS A 174 -4.54 14.34 14.89
C LYS A 174 -3.14 14.59 15.51
N PRO A 175 -3.03 15.46 16.52
CA PRO A 175 -1.75 15.80 17.13
C PRO A 175 -1.05 14.55 17.70
N GLY A 176 0.24 14.38 17.42
CA GLY A 176 1.03 13.21 17.84
C GLY A 176 0.97 12.02 16.87
N TYR A 177 0.10 12.04 15.86
CA TYR A 177 -0.12 10.89 14.97
C TYR A 177 1.03 10.68 13.96
N LEU A 178 1.59 11.77 13.43
CA LEU A 178 2.74 11.71 12.53
C LEU A 178 4.03 11.31 13.29
N GLU A 179 4.18 11.77 14.52
CA GLU A 179 5.27 11.37 15.40
C GLU A 179 5.18 9.89 15.79
N ALA A 180 3.97 9.40 16.09
CA ALA A 180 3.71 7.97 16.29
C ALA A 180 4.03 7.15 15.02
N THR A 181 3.79 7.72 13.83
CA THR A 181 4.10 7.09 12.55
C THR A 181 5.59 6.92 12.32
N ILE A 182 6.38 7.98 12.54
CA ILE A 182 7.83 7.90 12.50
C ILE A 182 8.32 6.87 13.52
N HIS A 183 7.83 6.91 14.75
CA HIS A 183 8.23 5.97 15.79
C HIS A 183 7.95 4.52 15.38
N TRP A 184 6.75 4.23 14.86
CA TRP A 184 6.39 2.88 14.42
C TRP A 184 7.34 2.38 13.32
N LEU A 185 7.49 3.15 12.23
CA LEU A 185 8.31 2.77 11.07
C LEU A 185 9.80 2.68 11.38
N LYS A 186 10.27 3.45 12.37
CA LYS A 186 11.64 3.42 12.85
C LYS A 186 11.96 2.11 13.59
N PHE A 187 11.02 1.62 14.39
CA PHE A 187 11.28 0.62 15.41
C PHE A 187 10.64 -0.75 15.17
N TYR A 188 9.69 -0.90 14.24
CA TYR A 188 8.89 -2.13 14.11
C TYR A 188 9.71 -3.41 13.85
N LYS A 189 10.90 -3.28 13.25
CA LYS A 189 11.83 -4.39 12.98
C LYS A 189 12.86 -4.63 14.09
N VAL A 190 12.95 -3.76 15.11
CA VAL A 190 13.90 -3.91 16.23
C VAL A 190 13.65 -5.18 17.06
N PRO A 191 12.40 -5.54 17.42
CA PRO A 191 12.11 -6.83 18.06
C PRO A 191 12.55 -8.05 17.25
N GLU A 192 12.69 -7.89 15.93
CA GLU A 192 13.17 -8.94 15.03
C GLU A 192 14.71 -9.03 14.98
N GLY A 193 15.44 -8.22 15.76
CA GLY A 193 16.90 -8.15 15.78
C GLY A 193 17.50 -7.32 14.64
N LYS A 194 16.69 -6.56 13.89
CA LYS A 194 17.18 -5.63 12.86
C LYS A 194 17.48 -4.25 13.48
N PRO A 195 18.36 -3.45 12.84
CA PRO A 195 18.59 -2.07 13.27
C PRO A 195 17.33 -1.21 13.09
N GLU A 196 17.36 -0.03 13.71
CA GLU A 196 16.39 1.03 13.45
C GLU A 196 16.43 1.43 11.97
N ASN A 197 15.25 1.66 11.38
CA ASN A 197 15.19 2.24 10.04
C ASN A 197 15.56 3.73 10.08
N ASN A 198 16.00 4.24 8.93
CA ASN A 198 16.31 5.65 8.74
C ASN A 198 15.29 6.30 7.80
N PHE A 199 15.33 7.63 7.71
CA PHE A 199 14.46 8.40 6.84
C PHE A 199 15.27 9.41 6.05
N ALA A 200 14.91 9.64 4.79
CA ALA A 200 15.37 10.83 4.10
C ALA A 200 14.73 12.09 4.70
N PHE A 201 15.22 13.27 4.31
CA PHE A 201 14.71 14.56 4.81
C PHE A 201 14.66 14.68 6.35
N ASN A 202 15.52 13.97 7.07
CA ASN A 202 15.49 13.88 8.53
C ASN A 202 14.12 13.46 9.11
N GLY A 203 13.34 12.64 8.39
CA GLY A 203 12.02 12.18 8.82
C GLY A 203 10.90 13.21 8.66
N GLU A 204 11.14 14.29 7.91
CA GLU A 204 10.09 15.25 7.56
C GLU A 204 9.07 14.61 6.59
N PHE A 205 7.79 14.71 6.93
CA PHE A 205 6.71 14.40 5.97
C PHE A 205 6.66 15.49 4.90
N LYS A 206 6.69 15.09 3.63
CA LYS A 206 6.45 16.00 2.51
C LYS A 206 4.94 16.12 2.26
N ASP A 207 4.56 17.26 1.71
CA ASP A 207 3.15 17.62 1.46
C ASP A 207 2.50 16.73 0.38
N LYS A 208 1.20 16.94 0.20
CA LYS A 208 0.41 16.25 -0.83
C LYS A 208 0.98 16.45 -2.23
N ALA A 209 1.44 17.65 -2.58
CA ALA A 209 1.92 17.93 -3.93
C ALA A 209 3.15 17.07 -4.26
N PHE A 210 4.10 17.01 -3.33
CA PHE A 210 5.27 16.14 -3.45
C PHE A 210 4.86 14.66 -3.52
N ALA A 211 3.91 14.23 -2.68
CA ALA A 211 3.42 12.85 -2.69
C ALA A 211 2.81 12.46 -4.05
N LEU A 212 2.04 13.34 -4.67
CA LEU A 212 1.46 13.11 -6.00
C LEU A 212 2.52 13.00 -7.10
N ASP A 213 3.62 13.75 -7.01
CA ASP A 213 4.76 13.62 -7.92
C ASP A 213 5.46 12.25 -7.77
N ILE A 214 5.63 11.76 -6.54
CA ILE A 214 6.18 10.41 -6.29
C ILE A 214 5.25 9.33 -6.86
N ILE A 215 3.94 9.40 -6.60
CA ILE A 215 2.94 8.46 -7.13
C ILE A 215 2.97 8.45 -8.66
N LYS A 216 3.08 9.62 -9.28
CA LYS A 216 3.18 9.72 -10.73
C LYS A 216 4.44 9.00 -11.24
N SER A 217 5.58 9.16 -10.57
CA SER A 217 6.82 8.49 -10.93
C SER A 217 6.68 6.96 -10.83
N THR A 218 6.17 6.44 -9.71
CA THR A 218 6.00 5.00 -9.51
C THR A 218 4.95 4.40 -10.45
N HIS A 219 3.92 5.16 -10.81
CA HIS A 219 2.96 4.75 -11.84
C HIS A 219 3.60 4.66 -13.25
N GLU A 220 4.49 5.58 -13.61
CA GLU A 220 5.21 5.49 -14.88
C GLU A 220 6.20 4.31 -14.90
N CYS A 221 6.86 4.00 -13.78
CA CYS A 221 7.65 2.78 -13.62
C CYS A 221 6.79 1.53 -13.83
N TRP A 222 5.62 1.45 -13.19
CA TRP A 222 4.67 0.34 -13.39
C TRP A 222 4.22 0.22 -14.86
N LYS A 223 3.92 1.33 -15.55
CA LYS A 223 3.57 1.29 -16.98
C LYS A 223 4.71 0.73 -17.82
N ALA A 224 5.95 1.14 -17.55
CA ALA A 224 7.12 0.64 -18.26
C ALA A 224 7.28 -0.87 -18.05
N MET A 225 7.13 -1.33 -16.80
CA MET A 225 7.17 -2.75 -16.42
C MET A 225 6.09 -3.55 -17.15
N LEU A 226 4.83 -3.14 -17.02
CA LEU A 226 3.69 -3.86 -17.59
C LEU A 226 3.71 -3.89 -19.13
N MET A 227 4.34 -2.90 -19.76
CA MET A 227 4.51 -2.83 -21.22
C MET A 227 5.82 -3.45 -21.71
N LYS A 228 6.55 -4.18 -20.86
CA LYS A 228 7.83 -4.84 -21.17
C LYS A 228 8.91 -3.87 -21.70
N LYS A 229 8.91 -2.64 -21.18
CA LYS A 229 9.90 -1.60 -21.51
C LYS A 229 11.07 -1.54 -20.51
N CYS A 230 10.94 -2.21 -19.38
CA CYS A 230 12.02 -2.45 -18.42
C CYS A 230 11.98 -3.90 -17.95
N ASP A 231 13.03 -4.33 -17.25
CA ASP A 231 13.08 -5.65 -16.64
C ASP A 231 12.20 -5.69 -15.38
N ALA A 232 11.21 -6.58 -15.36
CA ALA A 232 10.30 -6.77 -14.24
C ALA A 232 10.85 -7.78 -13.21
N GLY A 233 12.00 -8.39 -13.47
CA GLY A 233 12.58 -9.42 -12.61
C GLY A 233 11.60 -10.59 -12.40
N ALA A 234 11.27 -10.86 -11.14
CA ALA A 234 10.36 -11.93 -10.74
C ALA A 234 8.87 -11.53 -10.74
N ILE A 235 8.54 -10.26 -10.97
CA ILE A 235 7.15 -9.78 -10.88
C ILE A 235 6.27 -10.48 -11.91
N ASN A 236 5.17 -11.04 -11.41
CA ASN A 236 4.16 -11.65 -12.24
C ASN A 236 3.19 -10.60 -12.79
N CYS A 237 3.37 -10.26 -14.06
CA CYS A 237 2.60 -9.23 -14.74
C CYS A 237 1.22 -9.69 -15.27
N THR A 238 0.77 -10.91 -14.94
CA THR A 238 -0.51 -11.46 -15.44
C THR A 238 -1.68 -10.60 -15.00
N ASN A 239 -2.48 -10.14 -15.95
CA ASN A 239 -3.61 -9.24 -15.72
C ASN A 239 -4.75 -9.55 -16.68
N SER A 240 -5.96 -9.08 -16.42
CA SER A 240 -7.15 -9.44 -17.20
C SER A 240 -7.90 -8.23 -17.80
N GLN A 241 -7.69 -7.04 -17.24
CA GLN A 241 -8.41 -5.81 -17.56
C GLN A 241 -7.57 -4.81 -18.38
N VAL A 242 -6.23 -4.91 -18.38
CA VAL A 242 -5.38 -3.95 -19.08
C VAL A 242 -5.25 -4.33 -20.56
N CYS A 243 -6.07 -3.69 -21.40
CA CYS A 243 -6.27 -4.07 -22.80
C CYS A 243 -4.99 -4.20 -23.63
N ASP A 244 -4.04 -3.28 -23.46
CA ASP A 244 -2.81 -3.21 -24.27
C ASP A 244 -1.64 -3.96 -23.63
N SER A 245 -1.84 -4.63 -22.49
CA SER A 245 -0.78 -5.36 -21.82
C SER A 245 -0.41 -6.62 -22.62
N PRO A 246 0.88 -6.87 -22.90
CA PRO A 246 1.34 -8.13 -23.50
C PRO A 246 1.17 -9.33 -22.57
N PHE A 247 0.85 -9.11 -21.29
CA PHE A 247 0.63 -10.13 -20.26
C PHE A 247 -0.85 -10.40 -19.98
N ARG A 248 -1.75 -9.84 -20.80
CA ARG A 248 -3.19 -9.97 -20.61
C ARG A 248 -3.63 -11.42 -20.83
N CYS A 249 -4.36 -11.97 -19.85
CA CYS A 249 -5.04 -13.25 -19.93
C CYS A 249 -6.56 -13.09 -20.10
N THR A 250 -7.19 -14.18 -20.52
CA THR A 250 -8.65 -14.36 -20.57
C THR A 250 -9.22 -14.63 -19.18
N GLN A 251 -10.54 -14.49 -19.02
CA GLN A 251 -11.20 -14.79 -17.75
C GLN A 251 -11.18 -16.28 -17.42
N GLU A 252 -11.20 -17.14 -18.44
CA GLU A 252 -11.08 -18.59 -18.31
C GLU A 252 -9.68 -19.01 -17.81
N GLU A 253 -8.63 -18.37 -18.32
CA GLU A 253 -7.26 -18.56 -17.84
C GLU A 253 -7.11 -18.06 -16.40
N ALA A 254 -7.63 -16.86 -16.09
CA ALA A 254 -7.61 -16.32 -14.73
C ALA A 254 -8.33 -17.24 -13.74
N ARG A 255 -9.49 -17.78 -14.12
CA ARG A 255 -10.22 -18.77 -13.32
C ARG A 255 -9.40 -20.05 -13.09
N SER A 256 -8.78 -20.57 -14.15
CA SER A 256 -7.95 -21.76 -14.08
C SER A 256 -6.77 -21.57 -13.11
N LEU A 257 -6.15 -20.38 -13.10
CA LEU A 257 -5.09 -20.03 -12.15
C LEU A 257 -5.57 -20.10 -10.70
N VAL A 258 -6.77 -19.59 -10.40
CA VAL A 258 -7.33 -19.61 -9.04
C VAL A 258 -7.72 -21.03 -8.63
N GLU A 259 -8.32 -21.82 -9.53
CA GLU A 259 -8.75 -23.19 -9.25
C GLU A 259 -7.56 -24.18 -9.05
N LEU A 260 -6.38 -23.85 -9.59
CA LEU A 260 -5.14 -24.61 -9.35
C LEU A 260 -4.61 -24.47 -7.91
N VAL A 261 -4.97 -23.39 -7.21
CA VAL A 261 -4.54 -23.17 -5.82
C VAL A 261 -5.48 -23.95 -4.89
N SER A 262 -4.91 -24.82 -4.05
CA SER A 262 -5.70 -25.59 -3.09
C SER A 262 -6.47 -24.66 -2.13
N PRO A 263 -7.71 -25.01 -1.74
CA PRO A 263 -8.48 -24.18 -0.81
C PRO A 263 -7.70 -23.99 0.49
N ALA A 264 -7.74 -22.77 1.02
CA ALA A 264 -7.04 -22.40 2.24
C ALA A 264 -7.31 -23.42 3.34
N SER A 265 -6.23 -23.97 3.91
CA SER A 265 -6.33 -24.73 5.15
C SER A 265 -6.93 -23.82 6.24
N PRO A 266 -7.73 -24.36 7.18
CA PRO A 266 -8.24 -23.57 8.29
C PRO A 266 -7.07 -22.86 8.98
N SER A 267 -7.29 -21.60 9.37
CA SER A 267 -6.30 -20.76 10.05
C SER A 267 -5.63 -21.57 11.15
N ARG A 268 -4.31 -21.81 11.02
CA ARG A 268 -3.53 -22.33 12.15
C ARG A 268 -3.71 -21.35 13.31
N GLU A 269 -4.00 -21.87 14.50
CA GLU A 269 -4.03 -21.05 15.71
C GLU A 269 -2.70 -20.30 15.81
N SER A 270 -2.79 -19.01 16.11
CA SER A 270 -1.59 -18.21 16.33
C SER A 270 -0.90 -18.69 17.61
N ASP A 271 0.43 -18.76 17.60
CA ASP A 271 1.24 -19.16 18.76
C ASP A 271 1.21 -18.11 19.91
N GLY A 272 0.40 -17.05 19.79
CA GLY A 272 0.24 -15.98 20.77
C GLY A 272 1.34 -14.92 20.76
N GLU A 273 2.31 -15.02 19.84
CA GLU A 273 3.38 -14.02 19.66
C GLU A 273 2.83 -12.61 19.40
N GLU A 274 1.68 -12.49 18.76
CA GLU A 274 1.00 -11.22 18.47
C GLU A 274 0.41 -10.53 19.72
N GLN A 275 0.44 -11.17 20.88
CA GLN A 275 0.01 -10.57 22.16
C GLN A 275 1.18 -10.00 22.97
N VAL A 276 2.43 -10.26 22.56
CA VAL A 276 3.63 -9.80 23.27
C VAL A 276 3.85 -8.30 23.05
N TRP A 277 4.20 -7.59 24.12
CA TRP A 277 4.58 -6.19 24.10
C TRP A 277 6.08 -6.03 24.23
N HIS A 278 6.68 -5.28 23.31
CA HIS A 278 8.09 -4.93 23.34
C HIS A 278 8.26 -3.50 23.84
N PHE A 279 9.09 -3.32 24.88
CA PHE A 279 9.46 -2.04 25.43
C PHE A 279 10.89 -1.73 25.03
N LEU A 280 11.06 -0.78 24.11
CA LEU A 280 12.38 -0.33 23.68
C LEU A 280 12.92 0.69 24.69
N GLY A 281 14.21 0.59 25.01
CA GLY A 281 14.87 1.53 25.92
C GLY A 281 14.79 2.95 25.39
N LYS A 282 14.66 3.92 26.29
CA LYS A 282 14.70 5.36 25.96
C LYS A 282 16.10 5.81 25.58
#